data_AF-W4LAE3-F1
#
_entry.id   AF-W4LAE3-F1
#
_cell.length_a   1.000
_cell.length_b   1.000
_cell.length_c   1.000
_cell.angle_alpha   90.00
_cell.angle_beta   90.00
_cell.angle_gamma   90.00
#
_symmetry.space_group_name_H-M   'P 1'
#
loop_
_entity.id
_entity.type
_entity.pdbx_description
1 polymer ?
#
loop_
_entity_poly.entity_id
_entity_poly.type
_entity_poly.pdbx_seq_one_letter_code
_entity_poly.pdbx_strand_id
1 'polypeptide(L)'
;MSTQVWLILLGAILLEVSGTTAMKLSEGFTKIGPSVLMFVFYGASFACLALTFKVIDVSLAYAVWAGLGTALIAIIGFTYFAEPVSWVRVACIALIVVGVFGLNLTGSH
;
A
#
# COMPACT_ATOMS: atom_id res chain seq x y z
N MET A 1 1.56 -20.06 -12.12
CA MET A 1 0.38 -19.18 -11.97
C MET A 1 0.43 -18.40 -10.65
N SER A 2 0.62 -19.02 -9.47
CA SER A 2 0.66 -18.27 -8.19
C SER A 2 1.80 -17.24 -8.05
N THR A 3 3.04 -17.55 -8.47
CA THR A 3 4.19 -16.63 -8.27
C THR A 3 4.03 -15.32 -9.03
N GLN A 4 3.44 -15.34 -10.23
CA GLN A 4 3.17 -14.12 -11.01
C GLN A 4 2.17 -13.20 -10.31
N VAL A 5 1.16 -13.75 -9.63
CA VAL A 5 0.14 -12.94 -8.94
C VAL A 5 0.74 -12.20 -7.75
N TRP A 6 1.60 -12.85 -6.99
CA TRP A 6 2.34 -12.19 -5.90
C TRP A 6 3.27 -11.09 -6.42
N LEU A 7 3.90 -11.27 -7.58
CA LEU A 7 4.71 -10.23 -8.23
C LEU A 7 3.83 -9.04 -8.70
N ILE A 8 2.66 -9.31 -9.27
CA ILE A 8 1.69 -8.27 -9.67
C ILE A 8 1.18 -7.52 -8.44
N LEU A 9 0.92 -8.23 -7.33
CA LEU A 9 0.47 -7.65 -6.07
C LEU A 9 1.56 -6.75 -5.45
N LEU A 10 2.82 -7.21 -5.44
CA LEU A 10 3.96 -6.40 -5.05
C LEU A 10 4.10 -5.15 -5.92
N GLY A 11 3.96 -5.30 -7.25
CA GLY A 11 3.96 -4.18 -8.19
C GLY A 11 2.83 -3.18 -7.90
N ALA A 12 1.62 -3.67 -7.61
CA ALA A 12 0.48 -2.84 -7.23
C ALA A 12 0.78 -2.03 -5.97
N ILE A 13 1.39 -2.65 -4.96
CA ILE A 13 1.75 -1.96 -3.71
C ILE A 13 2.81 -0.90 -3.97
N LEU A 14 3.87 -1.19 -4.74
CA LEU A 14 4.89 -0.20 -5.06
C LEU A 14 4.32 0.99 -5.83
N LEU A 15 3.39 0.75 -6.75
CA LEU A 15 2.65 1.80 -7.46
C LEU A 15 1.80 2.63 -6.50
N GLU A 16 1.07 2.00 -5.58
CA GLU A 16 0.27 2.72 -4.57
C GLU A 16 1.15 3.61 -3.70
N VAL A 17 2.24 3.05 -3.18
CA VAL A 17 3.18 3.73 -2.30
C VAL A 17 3.81 4.93 -3.03
N SER A 18 4.16 4.77 -4.31
CA SER A 18 4.65 5.86 -5.16
C SER A 18 3.59 6.93 -5.38
N GLY A 19 2.35 6.54 -5.66
CA GLY A 19 1.21 7.45 -5.82
C GLY A 19 0.87 8.23 -4.54
N THR A 20 0.92 7.56 -3.39
CA THR A 20 0.70 8.18 -2.07
C THR A 20 1.81 9.16 -1.72
N THR A 21 3.06 8.81 -2.07
CA THR A 21 4.20 9.72 -1.92
C THR A 21 4.03 10.96 -2.79
N ALA A 22 3.62 10.78 -4.06
CA ALA A 22 3.31 11.87 -4.97
C ALA A 22 2.14 12.73 -4.47
N MET A 23 1.13 12.14 -3.83
CA MET A 23 0.01 12.87 -3.20
C MET A 23 0.51 13.84 -2.13
N LYS A 24 1.38 13.38 -1.23
CA LYS A 24 2.00 14.26 -0.23
C LYS A 24 2.87 15.34 -0.88
N LEU A 25 3.62 15.00 -1.92
CA LEU A 25 4.48 15.93 -2.65
C LEU A 25 3.68 16.96 -3.47
N SER A 26 2.41 16.68 -3.75
CA SER A 26 1.51 17.58 -4.46
C SER A 26 1.07 18.79 -3.63
N GLU A 27 1.42 18.85 -2.34
CA GLU A 27 1.03 19.93 -1.41
C GLU A 27 -0.48 20.19 -1.46
N GLY A 28 -1.29 19.13 -1.40
CA GLY A 28 -2.75 19.23 -1.44
C GLY A 28 -3.31 19.67 -2.80
N PHE A 29 -2.77 19.13 -3.90
CA PHE A 29 -3.17 19.43 -5.29
C PHE A 29 -2.70 20.76 -5.86
N THR A 30 -1.78 21.44 -5.17
CA THR A 30 -1.20 22.71 -5.64
C THR A 30 -0.28 22.50 -6.85
N LYS A 31 0.40 21.34 -6.94
CA LYS A 31 1.27 21.00 -8.08
C LYS A 31 0.64 19.96 -9.00
N ILE A 32 0.28 20.40 -10.22
CA ILE A 32 -0.40 19.59 -11.24
C ILE A 32 0.42 18.36 -11.65
N GLY A 33 1.76 18.49 -11.79
CA GLY A 33 2.64 17.38 -12.15
C GLY A 33 2.50 16.15 -11.24
N PRO A 34 2.81 16.26 -9.94
CA PRO A 34 2.64 15.16 -8.99
C PRO A 34 1.16 14.77 -8.77
N SER A 35 0.18 15.67 -8.96
CA SER A 35 -1.24 15.29 -8.92
C SER A 35 -1.63 14.32 -10.03
N VAL A 36 -1.22 14.59 -11.27
CA VAL A 36 -1.50 13.68 -12.41
C VAL A 36 -0.80 12.35 -12.19
N LEU A 37 0.45 12.39 -11.72
CA LEU A 37 1.23 11.19 -11.45
C LEU A 37 0.60 10.33 -10.34
N MET A 38 0.04 10.95 -9.30
CA MET A 38 -0.75 10.27 -8.27
C MET A 38 -1.89 9.49 -8.89
N PHE A 39 -2.74 10.11 -9.73
CA PHE A 39 -3.88 9.43 -10.35
C PHE A 39 -3.46 8.28 -11.24
N VAL A 40 -2.40 8.45 -12.04
CA VAL A 40 -1.87 7.40 -12.92
C VAL A 40 -1.36 6.22 -12.09
N PHE A 41 -0.59 6.47 -11.04
CA PHE A 41 -0.06 5.41 -10.19
C PHE A 41 -1.15 4.69 -9.39
N TYR A 42 -2.13 5.42 -8.85
CA TYR A 42 -3.27 4.81 -8.18
C TYR A 42 -4.11 3.97 -9.14
N GLY A 43 -4.38 4.47 -10.35
CA GLY A 43 -5.11 3.72 -11.36
C GLY A 43 -4.39 2.44 -11.78
N ALA A 44 -3.07 2.51 -11.99
CA ALA A 44 -2.26 1.35 -12.32
C ALA A 44 -2.19 0.34 -11.16
N SER A 45 -2.09 0.82 -9.92
CA SER A 45 -2.11 -0.02 -8.71
C SER A 45 -3.43 -0.79 -8.61
N PHE A 46 -4.56 -0.09 -8.71
CA PHE A 46 -5.88 -0.71 -8.66
C PHE A 46 -6.11 -1.70 -9.80
N ALA A 47 -5.63 -1.41 -11.00
CA ALA A 47 -5.72 -2.32 -12.13
C ALA A 47 -4.93 -3.62 -11.86
N CYS A 48 -3.70 -3.52 -11.35
CA CYS A 48 -2.92 -4.70 -10.95
C CYS A 48 -3.61 -5.48 -9.82
N LEU A 49 -4.11 -4.79 -8.80
CA LEU A 49 -4.82 -5.42 -7.68
C LEU A 49 -6.06 -6.18 -8.18
N ALA A 50 -6.86 -5.57 -9.06
CA ALA A 50 -8.03 -6.20 -9.64
C ALA A 50 -7.70 -7.46 -10.44
N LEU A 51 -6.53 -7.53 -11.08
CA LEU A 51 -6.06 -8.75 -11.74
C LEU A 51 -5.72 -9.86 -10.76
N THR A 52 -5.25 -9.53 -9.55
CA THR A 52 -4.92 -10.53 -8.53
C THR A 52 -6.14 -11.24 -7.95
N PHE A 53 -7.28 -10.54 -7.87
CA PHE A 53 -8.56 -11.10 -7.39
C PHE A 53 -9.10 -12.25 -8.25
N LYS A 54 -8.62 -12.39 -9.49
CA LYS A 54 -9.00 -13.54 -10.34
C LYS A 54 -8.35 -14.86 -9.89
N VAL A 55 -7.35 -14.81 -9.02
CA VAL A 55 -6.52 -15.97 -8.64
C VAL A 55 -6.46 -16.20 -7.13
N ILE A 56 -6.51 -15.13 -6.34
CA ILE A 56 -6.52 -15.20 -4.87
C ILE A 56 -7.77 -14.54 -4.32
N ASP A 57 -8.22 -15.00 -3.14
CA ASP A 57 -9.36 -14.43 -2.44
C ASP A 57 -9.19 -12.93 -2.22
N VAL A 58 -10.27 -12.19 -2.48
CA VAL A 58 -10.32 -10.73 -2.33
C VAL A 58 -9.88 -10.33 -0.92
N SER A 59 -10.32 -11.07 0.10
CA SER A 59 -9.92 -10.83 1.49
C SER A 59 -8.41 -10.93 1.72
N LEU A 60 -7.77 -11.96 1.15
CA LEU A 60 -6.32 -12.18 1.29
C LEU A 60 -5.53 -11.09 0.55
N ALA A 61 -5.91 -10.82 -0.70
CA ALA A 61 -5.28 -9.82 -1.55
C ALA A 61 -5.37 -8.42 -0.94
N TYR A 62 -6.56 -8.04 -0.45
CA TYR A 62 -6.78 -6.74 0.16
C TYR A 62 -6.06 -6.59 1.50
N ALA A 63 -6.02 -7.66 2.32
CA ALA A 63 -5.27 -7.68 3.56
C ALA A 63 -3.78 -7.40 3.31
N VAL A 64 -3.15 -8.13 2.38
CA VAL A 64 -1.73 -7.93 2.06
C VAL A 64 -1.49 -6.55 1.46
N TRP A 65 -2.31 -6.13 0.48
CA TRP A 65 -2.17 -4.83 -0.17
C TRP A 65 -2.26 -3.69 0.86
N ALA A 66 -3.29 -3.68 1.70
CA ALA A 66 -3.47 -2.66 2.73
C ALA A 66 -2.36 -2.70 3.79
N GLY A 67 -1.96 -3.88 4.27
CA GLY A 67 -0.94 -3.99 5.32
C GLY A 67 0.46 -3.62 4.85
N LEU A 68 0.89 -4.17 3.72
CA LEU A 68 2.22 -3.90 3.17
C LEU A 68 2.32 -2.45 2.67
N GLY A 69 1.25 -1.95 2.01
CA GLY A 69 1.14 -0.55 1.58
C GLY A 69 1.26 0.40 2.76
N THR A 70 0.49 0.18 3.82
CA THR A 70 0.55 1.00 5.05
C THR A 70 1.95 0.98 5.69
N ALA A 71 2.58 -0.19 5.79
CA ALA A 71 3.92 -0.32 6.35
C ALA A 71 4.96 0.47 5.53
N LEU A 72 4.93 0.35 4.20
CA LEU A 72 5.84 1.08 3.30
C LEU A 72 5.58 2.59 3.34
N ILE A 73 4.32 3.03 3.30
CA ILE A 73 3.96 4.45 3.40
C ILE A 73 4.43 5.04 4.73
N ALA A 74 4.33 4.29 5.84
CA ALA A 74 4.84 4.72 7.13
C ALA A 74 6.37 4.87 7.14
N ILE A 75 7.09 3.91 6.55
CA ILE A 75 8.56 3.97 6.41
C ILE A 75 8.96 5.18 5.57
N ILE A 76 8.27 5.45 4.47
CA ILE A 76 8.52 6.63 3.62
C ILE A 76 8.15 7.92 4.37
N GLY A 77 7.08 7.94 5.14
CA GLY A 77 6.70 9.09 5.98
C GLY A 77 7.81 9.47 6.96
N PHE A 78 8.42 8.48 7.61
CA PHE A 78 9.55 8.71 8.49
C PHE A 78 10.81 9.16 7.74
N THR A 79 11.20 8.43 6.69
CA THR A 79 12.50 8.63 6.03
C THR A 79 12.52 9.82 5.08
N TYR A 80 11.44 10.05 4.33
CA TYR A 80 11.38 11.05 3.27
C TYR A 80 10.71 12.35 3.73
N PHE A 81 9.67 12.26 4.56
CA PHE A 81 8.93 13.43 5.06
C PHE A 81 9.39 13.90 6.43
N ALA A 82 10.37 13.22 7.04
CA ALA A 82 10.90 13.51 8.38
C ALA A 82 9.77 13.70 9.42
N GLU A 83 8.67 12.95 9.27
CA GLU A 83 7.55 13.06 10.20
C GLU A 83 8.00 12.64 11.60
N PRO A 84 7.52 13.35 12.65
CA PRO A 84 7.88 13.01 14.02
C PRO A 84 7.45 11.58 14.34
N VAL A 85 8.44 10.74 14.62
CA VAL A 85 8.22 9.36 15.03
C VAL A 85 7.92 9.36 16.52
N SER A 86 6.64 9.38 16.85
CA SER A 86 6.22 9.02 18.20
C SER A 86 6.27 7.50 18.35
N TRP A 87 6.80 7.03 19.48
CA TRP A 87 6.78 5.60 19.86
C TRP A 87 5.37 5.02 19.79
N VAL A 88 4.35 5.83 20.09
CA VAL A 88 2.93 5.48 19.97
C VAL A 88 2.55 5.18 18.51
N ARG A 89 3.05 5.96 17.56
CA ARG A 89 2.75 5.81 16.13
C ARG A 89 3.32 4.50 15.58
N VAL A 90 4.55 4.17 15.97
CA VAL A 90 5.19 2.90 15.61
C VAL A 90 4.43 1.71 16.21
N ALA A 91 4.01 1.80 17.47
CA ALA A 91 3.20 0.76 18.12
C ALA A 91 1.85 0.56 17.42
N CYS A 92 1.17 1.65 17.02
CA CYS A 92 -0.07 1.56 16.24
C CYS A 92 0.14 0.92 14.87
N ILE A 93 1.19 1.28 14.15
CA ILE A 93 1.52 0.64 12.85
C ILE A 93 1.80 -0.84 13.05
N ALA A 94 2.56 -1.21 14.09
CA ALA A 94 2.83 -2.61 14.41
C ALA A 94 1.53 -3.40 14.68
N LEU A 95 0.58 -2.80 15.41
CA LEU A 95 -0.75 -3.40 15.63
C LEU A 95 -1.54 -3.58 14.33
N ILE A 96 -1.48 -2.62 13.40
CA ILE A 96 -2.12 -2.76 12.08
C ILE A 96 -1.50 -3.93 11.31
N VAL A 97 -0.17 -4.04 11.29
CA VAL A 97 0.54 -5.14 10.62
C VAL A 97 0.17 -6.49 11.24
N VAL A 98 0.12 -6.58 12.57
CA VAL A 98 -0.31 -7.79 13.29
C VAL A 98 -1.76 -8.14 12.97
N GLY A 99 -2.66 -7.16 12.94
CA GLY A 99 -4.07 -7.36 12.58
C GLY A 99 -4.23 -7.87 11.15
N VAL A 100 -3.47 -7.34 10.20
CA VAL A 100 -3.43 -7.82 8.82
C VAL A 100 -2.92 -9.25 8.74
N PHE A 101 -1.85 -9.57 9.48
CA PHE A 101 -1.32 -10.93 9.55
C PHE A 101 -2.34 -11.92 10.14
N GLY A 102 -3.06 -11.52 11.19
CA GLY A 102 -4.13 -12.33 11.78
C GLY A 102 -5.28 -12.59 10.80
N LEU A 103 -5.70 -11.58 10.04
CA LEU A 103 -6.70 -11.74 8.99
C LEU A 103 -6.21 -12.65 7.87
N ASN A 104 -4.93 -12.53 7.47
CA ASN A 104 -4.32 -13.39 6.46
C ASN A 104 -4.32 -14.87 6.89
N LEU A 105 -4.02 -15.14 8.17
CA LEU A 105 -4.04 -16.49 8.74
C LEU A 105 -5.47 -17.06 8.88
N THR A 106 -6.46 -16.21 9.13
CA THR A 106 -7.86 -16.65 9.31
C THR A 106 -8.58 -16.86 7.98
N GLY A 107 -8.18 -16.14 6.92
CA GLY A 107 -8.72 -16.31 5.56
C GLY A 107 -8.26 -17.57 4.84
N SER A 108 -7.43 -18.42 5.48
CA SER A 108 -6.96 -19.71 4.95
C SER A 108 -7.78 -20.89 5.52
N HIS A 109 -9.11 -20.78 5.54
CA HIS A 109 -10.04 -21.88 5.82
C HIS A 109 -11.22 -21.85 4.84
#